data_AF-C4PGB6-F1
#
_entry.id   AF-C4PGB6-F1
#
_cell.length_a   1.000
_cell.length_b   1.000
_cell.length_c   1.000
_cell.angle_alpha   90.00
_cell.angle_beta   90.00
_cell.angle_gamma   90.00
#
_symmetry.space_group_name_H-M   'P 1'
#
loop_
_entity.id
_entity.type
_entity.pdbx_description
1 polymer ?
#
loop_
_entity_poly.entity_id
_entity_poly.type
_entity_poly.pdbx_seq_one_letter_code
_entity_poly.pdbx_strand_id
1 'polypeptide(L)' 'FEGKEDSKLDYSTIPTVVFSHPPIGTVGLTEDEAIKSWGKESVKIYKTSFNPMYHALTT' A
#
# COMPACT_ATOMS: atom_id res chain seq x y z
N PHE A 1 -3.52 27.11 8.14
CA PHE A 1 -4.77 26.54 8.68
C PHE A 1 -5.36 27.51 9.71
N GLU A 2 -6.22 28.46 9.30
CA GLU A 2 -7.14 29.26 10.15
C GLU A 2 -6.78 29.43 11.66
N GLY A 3 -5.57 29.88 12.00
CA GLY A 3 -5.16 30.10 13.40
C GLY A 3 -5.03 28.84 14.28
N LYS A 4 -5.07 27.63 13.73
CA LYS A 4 -4.83 26.38 14.46
C LYS A 4 -3.35 26.02 14.40
N GLU A 5 -2.61 26.35 15.46
CA GLU A 5 -1.16 26.14 15.57
C GLU A 5 -0.73 24.67 15.38
N ASP A 6 -1.59 23.73 15.76
CA ASP A 6 -1.33 22.28 15.63
C ASP A 6 -1.79 21.67 14.30
N SER A 7 -2.40 22.47 13.42
CA SER A 7 -2.94 21.93 12.18
C SER A 7 -1.80 21.70 11.18
N LYS A 8 -1.52 20.41 10.97
CA LYS A 8 -0.50 19.92 10.04
C LYS A 8 -1.13 18.90 9.09
N LEU A 9 -0.63 18.85 7.86
CA LEU A 9 -0.95 17.76 6.95
C LEU A 9 -0.16 16.52 7.37
N ASP A 10 -0.86 15.41 7.61
CA ASP A 10 -0.22 14.14 7.89
C ASP A 10 0.27 13.53 6.56
N TYR A 11 1.59 13.40 6.42
CA TYR A 11 2.22 12.80 5.25
C TYR A 11 2.48 11.30 5.43
N SER A 12 2.08 10.72 6.55
CA SER A 12 2.13 9.28 6.72
C SER A 12 1.10 8.62 5.81
N THR A 13 1.46 7.46 5.26
CA THR A 13 0.47 6.53 4.67
C THR A 13 -0.31 7.09 3.46
N ILE A 14 0.28 8.02 2.71
CA ILE A 14 -0.32 8.56 1.48
C ILE A 14 -0.44 7.42 0.44
N PRO A 15 -1.64 7.12 -0.08
CA PRO A 15 -1.83 6.09 -1.09
C PRO A 15 -1.23 6.52 -2.43
N THR A 16 -0.60 5.59 -3.14
CA THR A 16 0.06 5.83 -4.43
C THR A 16 -0.39 4.80 -5.47
N VAL A 17 -0.61 5.28 -6.70
CA VAL A 17 -0.92 4.44 -7.86
C VAL A 17 0.17 4.62 -8.92
N VAL A 18 0.64 3.51 -9.49
CA VAL A 18 1.55 3.46 -10.63
C VAL A 18 0.81 2.88 -11.82
N PHE A 19 0.74 3.64 -12.92
CA PHE A 19 0.06 3.24 -14.16
C PHE A 19 0.95 2.37 -15.06
N SER A 20 1.31 1.19 -14.56
CA SER A 20 1.92 0.11 -15.35
C SER A 20 0.86 -0.73 -16.07
N HIS A 21 1.28 -1.76 -16.82
CA HIS A 21 0.40 -2.77 -17.40
C HIS A 21 0.67 -4.13 -16.73
N PRO A 22 -0.16 -4.59 -15.78
CA PRO A 22 -1.32 -3.93 -15.18
C PRO A 22 -0.92 -2.84 -14.15
N PRO A 23 -1.82 -1.92 -13.77
CA PRO A 23 -1.54 -0.90 -12.76
C PRO A 23 -1.25 -1.49 -11.37
N ILE A 24 -0.47 -0.78 -10.56
CA ILE A 24 -0.09 -1.17 -9.20
C ILE A 24 -0.59 -0.11 -8.21
N GLY A 25 -1.21 -0.55 -7.12
CA GLY A 25 -1.57 0.30 -5.98
C GLY A 25 -0.76 -0.08 -4.75
N THR A 26 -0.28 0.92 -4.01
CA THR A 26 0.45 0.72 -2.75
C THR A 26 0.11 1.81 -1.74
N VAL A 27 0.21 1.48 -0.45
CA VAL A 27 -0.02 2.40 0.67
C VAL A 27 0.74 1.91 1.89
N GLY A 28 1.33 2.83 2.66
CA GLY A 28 2.06 2.49 3.87
C GLY A 28 3.42 1.83 3.59
N LEU A 29 3.79 0.87 4.45
CA LEU A 29 5.11 0.23 4.42
C LEU A 29 5.15 -0.97 3.49
N THR A 30 6.31 -1.21 2.88
CA THR A 30 6.66 -2.50 2.31
C THR A 30 6.88 -3.56 3.40
N GLU A 31 6.88 -4.84 3.02
CA GLU A 31 7.16 -5.95 3.95
C GLU A 31 8.52 -5.77 4.66
N ASP A 32 9.58 -5.42 3.91
CA ASP A 32 10.92 -5.23 4.46
C ASP A 32 10.98 -4.04 5.44
N GLU A 33 10.30 -2.94 5.13
CA GLU A 33 10.21 -1.77 6.01
C GLU A 33 9.43 -2.08 7.28
N ALA A 34 8.34 -2.86 7.19
CA ALA A 34 7.57 -3.31 8.33
C ALA A 34 8.40 -4.22 9.24
N ILE A 35 9.13 -5.19 8.66
CA ILE A 35 10.03 -6.08 9.40
C ILE A 35 11.14 -5.28 10.08
N LYS A 36 11.73 -4.29 9.39
CA LYS A 36 12.77 -3.42 9.97
C LYS A 36 12.23 -2.56 11.12
N SER A 37 10.98 -2.12 11.03
CA SER A 37 10.38 -1.23 12.03
C SER A 37 9.87 -1.95 13.27
N TRP A 38 9.34 -3.17 13.12
CA TRP A 38 8.62 -3.87 14.19
C TRP A 38 9.17 -5.26 14.54
N GLY A 39 10.16 -5.74 13.80
CA GLY A 39 10.70 -7.08 13.94
C GLY A 39 9.83 -8.14 13.27
N LYS A 40 10.46 -9.18 12.72
CA LYS A 40 9.79 -10.20 11.91
C LYS A 40 8.68 -10.95 12.67
N GLU A 41 8.87 -11.22 13.96
CA GLU A 41 7.90 -11.93 14.81
C GLU A 41 6.60 -11.13 15.02
N SER A 42 6.67 -9.81 14.90
CA SER A 42 5.52 -8.91 15.06
C SER A 42 4.75 -8.67 13.75
N VAL A 43 5.24 -9.19 12.62
CA VAL A 43 4.70 -8.95 11.28
C VAL A 43 4.05 -10.22 10.75
N LYS A 44 2.76 -10.14 10.39
CA LYS A 44 2.03 -11.23 9.75
C LYS A 44 1.62 -10.82 8.34
N ILE A 45 2.02 -11.62 7.35
CA ILE A 45 1.81 -11.36 5.92
C ILE A 45 0.69 -12.25 5.38
N TYR A 46 -0.24 -11.64 4.62
CA TYR A 46 -1.27 -12.35 3.87
C TYR A 46 -1.07 -12.08 2.39
N LYS A 47 -1.01 -13.13 1.57
CA LYS A 47 -0.76 -13.05 0.14
C LYS A 47 -1.85 -13.77 -0.63
N THR A 48 -2.32 -13.15 -1.72
CA THR A 48 -3.26 -13.76 -2.66
C THR A 48 -2.76 -13.58 -4.09
N SER A 49 -3.06 -14.54 -4.95
CA SER A 49 -2.78 -14.50 -6.39
C SER A 49 -3.91 -15.22 -7.12
N PHE A 50 -4.46 -14.59 -8.15
CA PHE A 50 -5.54 -15.13 -8.95
C PHE A 50 -5.50 -14.53 -10.36
N ASN A 51 -6.09 -15.24 -11.32
CA ASN A 51 -6.28 -14.73 -12.68
C ASN A 51 -7.51 -13.81 -12.68
N PRO A 52 -7.37 -12.52 -13.06
CA PRO A 52 -8.51 -11.62 -13.14
C PRO A 52 -9.58 -12.17 -14.10
N MET A 53 -10.84 -12.17 -13.67
CA MET A 53 -11.97 -12.72 -14.44
C MET A 53 -12.09 -12.10 -15.84
N TYR A 54 -11.75 -10.83 -16.00
CA TYR A 54 -11.71 -10.15 -17.30
C TYR A 54 -10.82 -10.89 -18.32
N HIS A 55 -9.66 -11.40 -17.90
CA HIS A 55 -8.78 -12.19 -18.76
C HIS A 55 -9.23 -13.65 -18.91
N ALA A 56 -10.16 -14.12 -18.09
CA ALA A 56 -10.71 -15.47 -18.19
C ALA A 56 -11.78 -15.60 -19.29
N LEU A 57 -12.42 -14.49 -19.68
CA LEU A 57 -13.51 -14.46 -20.67
C LEU A 57 -13.08 -14.02 -22.07
N THR A 58 -11.83 -13.56 -22.23
CA THR A 58 -11.31 -13.07 -23.51
C THR A 58 -10.38 -14.14 -24.10
N THR A 59 -10.93 -15.04 -24.93
CA THR A 59 -10.21 -15.95 -25.84
C THR A 59 -10.63 -15.62 -27.26
#